data_AF-A0A8J7WX22-F1
#
_entry.id   AF-A0A8J7WX22-F1
#
_cell.length_a   1.000
_cell.length_b   1.000
_cell.length_c   1.000
_cell.angle_alpha   90.00
_cell.angle_beta   90.00
_cell.angle_gamma   90.00
#
_symmetry.space_group_name_H-M   'P 1'
#
loop_
_entity.id
_entity.type
_entity.pdbx_description
1 polymer ?
#
loop_
_entity_poly.entity_id
_entity_poly.type
_entity_poly.pdbx_seq_one_letter_code
_entity_poly.pdbx_strand_id
1 'polypeptide(L)' 'MNDQQRDSTAKYLYDLSKGIALLSVIKILWEPGAAVLPIIFGMTATCLFFSWGYVLEGRK' A
#
# COMPACT_ATOMS: atom_id res chain seq x y z
N MET A 1 -1.72 -20.76 6.93
CA MET A 1 -1.31 -20.58 5.53
C MET A 1 -0.09 -21.44 5.29
N ASN A 2 -0.01 -22.12 4.14
CA ASN A 2 1.25 -22.69 3.68
C ASN A 2 2.16 -21.58 3.10
N ASP A 3 3.44 -21.88 2.85
CA ASP A 3 4.41 -20.88 2.40
C ASP A 3 4.03 -20.25 1.06
N GLN A 4 3.44 -21.03 0.15
CA GLN A 4 3.00 -20.53 -1.16
C GLN A 4 1.84 -19.53 -1.04
N GLN A 5 0.87 -19.80 -0.16
CA GLN A 5 -0.20 -18.86 0.15
C GLN A 5 0.37 -17.58 0.75
N ARG A 6 1.38 -17.71 1.63
CA ARG A 6 2.00 -16.56 2.32
C ARG A 6 2.71 -15.64 1.34
N ASP A 7 3.50 -16.19 0.44
CA ASP A 7 4.17 -15.44 -0.64
C ASP A 7 3.16 -14.78 -1.60
N SER A 8 2.12 -15.50 -2.01
CA SER A 8 1.07 -14.96 -2.88
C SER A 8 0.33 -13.80 -2.22
N THR A 9 -0.03 -13.92 -0.94
CA THR A 9 -0.66 -12.83 -0.19
C THR A 9 0.29 -11.64 -0.01
N ALA A 10 1.58 -11.86 0.27
CA ALA A 10 2.55 -10.77 0.37
C ALA A 10 2.62 -9.95 -0.93
N LYS A 11 2.73 -10.63 -2.08
CA LYS A 11 2.72 -9.99 -3.41
C LYS A 11 1.44 -9.20 -3.66
N TYR A 12 0.29 -9.79 -3.34
CA TYR A 12 -1.00 -9.10 -3.46
C TYR A 12 -1.05 -7.82 -2.61
N LEU A 13 -0.59 -7.87 -1.36
CA LEU A 13 -0.56 -6.70 -0.47
C LEU A 13 0.38 -5.61 -0.98
N TYR A 14 1.51 -5.98 -1.59
CA TYR A 14 2.41 -5.03 -2.23
C TYR A 14 1.77 -4.33 -3.43
N ASP A 15 1.07 -5.07 -4.29
CA ASP A 15 0.39 -4.49 -5.45
C ASP A 15 -0.77 -3.58 -5.01
N LEU A 16 -1.50 -3.98 -3.97
CA LEU A 16 -2.55 -3.16 -3.36
C LEU A 16 -1.97 -1.86 -2.75
N SER A 17 -0.85 -1.96 -2.03
CA SER A 17 -0.12 -0.79 -1.50
C SER A 17 0.26 0.21 -2.60
N LYS A 18 0.82 -0.29 -3.72
CA LYS A 18 1.17 0.56 -4.88
C LYS A 18 -0.07 1.18 -5.51
N GLY A 19 -1.14 0.42 -5.65
CA GLY A 19 -2.42 0.91 -6.17
C GLY A 19 -3.00 2.04 -5.33
N ILE A 20 -2.99 1.89 -4.00
CA ILE A 20 -3.39 2.96 -3.07
C ILE A 20 -2.50 4.19 -3.25
N ALA A 21 -1.18 4.02 -3.28
CA ALA A 21 -0.25 5.14 -3.41
C ALA A 21 -0.50 5.93 -4.71
N LEU A 22 -0.74 5.23 -5.81
CA LEU A 22 -1.06 5.86 -7.10
C LEU A 22 -2.34 6.68 -7.04
N LEU A 23 -3.42 6.13 -6.48
CA LEU A 23 -4.74 6.74 -6.51
C LEU A 23 -4.95 7.83 -5.46
N SER A 24 -4.38 7.66 -4.27
CA SER A 24 -4.66 8.52 -3.11
C SER A 24 -3.54 9.51 -2.80
N VAL A 25 -2.36 9.33 -3.38
CA VAL A 25 -1.22 10.24 -3.18
C VAL A 25 -0.81 10.84 -4.51
N ILE A 26 -0.33 10.03 -5.46
CA ILE A 26 0.27 10.52 -6.71
C ILE A 26 -0.77 11.28 -7.54
N LYS A 27 -1.96 10.72 -7.74
CA LYS A 27 -3.04 11.39 -8.50
C LYS A 27 -3.41 12.74 -7.87
N ILE A 28 -3.57 12.77 -6.54
CA ILE A 28 -4.02 13.96 -5.82
C ILE A 28 -2.98 15.08 -5.86
N LEU A 29 -1.68 14.74 -5.85
CA LEU A 29 -0.61 15.74 -5.99
C LEU A 29 -0.61 16.48 -7.34
N TRP A 30 -1.23 15.90 -8.38
CA TRP A 30 -1.41 16.54 -9.68
C TRP A 30 -2.71 17.36 -9.78
N GLU A 31 -3.57 17.33 -8.77
CA GLU A 31 -4.84 18.07 -8.74
C GLU A 31 -4.67 19.39 -7.95
N PRO A 32 -4.74 20.56 -8.61
CA PRO A 32 -4.61 21.84 -7.93
C PRO A 32 -5.78 22.08 -6.96
N GLY A 33 -5.47 22.48 -5.72
CA GLY A 33 -6.46 22.74 -4.68
C GLY A 33 -6.97 21.49 -3.96
N ALA A 34 -6.35 20.33 -4.19
CA ALA A 34 -6.77 19.10 -3.55
C ALA A 34 -6.58 19.12 -2.02
N ALA A 35 -7.50 18.47 -1.31
CA ALA A 35 -7.46 18.35 0.14
C ALA A 35 -6.26 17.50 0.58
N VAL A 36 -5.62 17.90 1.69
CA VAL A 36 -4.47 17.19 2.25
C VAL A 36 -4.88 15.91 2.99
N LEU A 37 -6.12 15.86 3.50
CA LEU A 37 -6.60 14.75 4.32
C LEU A 37 -6.56 13.37 3.59
N PRO A 38 -7.04 13.25 2.33
CA PRO A 38 -6.93 12.00 1.57
C PRO A 38 -5.50 11.53 1.33
N ILE A 39 -4.54 12.45 1.19
CA ILE A 39 -3.12 12.13 1.04
C ILE A 39 -2.58 11.47 2.31
N ILE A 40 -2.93 11.99 3.49
CA ILE A 40 -2.49 11.43 4.78
C ILE A 40 -3.06 10.02 4.97
N PHE A 41 -4.36 9.83 4.71
CA PHE A 41 -4.99 8.50 4.78
C PHE A 41 -4.39 7.54 3.75
N GLY A 42 -4.15 8.02 2.54
CA GLY A 42 -3.51 7.27 1.46
C GLY A 42 -2.13 6.78 1.84
N MET A 43 -1.25 7.67 2.31
CA MET A 43 0.08 7.31 2.79
C MET A 43 0.03 6.31 3.94
N THR A 44 -0.86 6.52 4.91
CA THR A 44 -1.01 5.61 6.06
C THR A 44 -1.42 4.22 5.60
N ALA A 45 -2.42 4.11 4.72
CA ALA A 45 -2.88 2.84 4.19
C ALA A 45 -1.80 2.15 3.34
N THR A 46 -1.09 2.88 2.47
CA THR A 46 0.05 2.34 1.72
C THR A 46 1.10 1.74 2.66
N CYS A 47 1.53 2.46 3.69
CA CYS A 47 2.51 1.97 4.65
C CYS A 47 2.01 0.73 5.41
N LEU A 48 0.74 0.70 5.81
CA LEU A 48 0.14 -0.45 6.51
C LEU A 48 0.14 -1.70 5.62
N PHE A 49 -0.36 -1.61 4.39
CA PHE A 49 -0.42 -2.75 3.48
C PHE A 49 0.98 -3.22 3.05
N PHE A 50 1.90 -2.29 2.81
CA PHE A 50 3.29 -2.64 2.52
C PHE A 50 3.95 -3.37 3.71
N SER A 51 3.82 -2.83 4.92
CA SER A 51 4.40 -3.43 6.13
C SER A 51 3.80 -4.81 6.41
N TRP A 52 2.50 -4.99 6.17
CA TRP A 52 1.87 -6.29 6.30
C TRP A 52 2.41 -7.29 5.28
N GLY A 53 2.56 -6.88 4.01
CA GLY A 53 3.21 -7.67 2.98
C GLY A 53 4.63 -8.09 3.40
N TYR A 54 5.41 -7.14 3.95
CA TYR A 54 6.77 -7.36 4.44
C TYR A 54 6.84 -8.42 5.55
N VAL A 55 5.96 -8.31 6.54
CA VAL A 55 5.89 -9.29 7.64
C VAL A 55 5.53 -10.69 7.11
N LEU A 56 4.64 -10.78 6.11
CA LEU A 56 4.23 -12.05 5.52
C LEU A 56 5.29 -12.66 4.60
N GLU A 57 6.07 -11.85 3.89
CA GLU A 57 7.21 -12.34 3.11
C GLU A 57 8.23 -13.04 4.03
N GLY A 58 8.24 -12.70 5.32
CA GLY A 58 9.07 -13.36 6.33
C GLY A 58 10.53 -12.93 6.27
N ARG A 59 10.84 -11.84 5.56
CA ARG A 59 12.15 -11.20 5.60
C ARG A 59 12.26 -10.46 6.93
N LYS A 60 13.05 -11.00 7.85
CA LYS A 60 13.50 -10.29 9.04
C LYS A 60 14.59 -9.30 8.64
#